data_AF-A0A382Y4E9-F1
#
_entry.id   AF-A0A382Y4E9-F1
#
_cell.length_a   1.000
_cell.length_b   1.000
_cell.length_c   1.000
_cell.angle_alpha   90.00
_cell.angle_beta   90.00
_cell.angle_gamma   90.00
#
_symmetry.space_group_name_H-M   'P 1'
#
loop_
_entity.id
_entity.type
_entity.pdbx_description
1 polymer ?
#
loop_
_entity_poly.entity_id
_entity_poly.type
_entity_poly.pdbx_seq_one_letter_code
_entity_poly.pdbx_strand_id
1 'polypeptide(L)' 'MDYLIQQKISQAQEDLEFFKRQKTEIFSLIETLSIIEKGKTLNAPLGGGIYFKSTVESSKFLLNIGAGIIVKKTKTEIL' A
#
# COMPACT_ATOMS: atom_id res chain seq x y z
N MET A 1 -23.19 33.78 -2.81
CA MET A 1 -22.71 33.12 -1.56
C MET A 1 -22.37 31.65 -1.79
N ASP A 2 -22.76 31.03 -2.91
CA ASP A 2 -22.60 29.59 -3.12
C ASP A 2 -21.28 29.11 -3.75
N TYR A 3 -20.58 29.92 -4.54
CA TYR A 3 -19.38 29.42 -5.25
C TYR A 3 -18.28 28.94 -4.30
N LEU A 4 -17.97 29.72 -3.26
CA LEU A 4 -16.94 29.35 -2.29
C LEU A 4 -17.33 28.12 -1.46
N ILE A 5 -18.62 27.95 -1.16
CA ILE A 5 -19.12 26.78 -0.44
C ILE A 5 -19.02 25.54 -1.33
N GLN A 6 -19.44 25.64 -2.60
CA GLN A 6 -19.33 24.54 -3.57
C GLN A 6 -17.87 24.13 -3.78
N GLN A 7 -16.94 25.10 -3.92
CA GLN A 7 -15.52 24.81 -4.05
C GLN A 7 -14.97 24.04 -2.84
N LYS A 8 -15.34 24.45 -1.61
CA LYS A 8 -14.93 23.75 -0.39
C LYS A 8 -15.52 22.34 -0.30
N ILE A 9 -16.76 22.14 -0.74
CA ILE A 9 -17.38 20.81 -0.81
C ILE A 9 -16.62 19.92 -1.79
N SER A 10 -16.31 20.41 -2.99
CA SER A 10 -15.55 19.65 -3.99
C SER A 10 -14.15 19.26 -3.48
N GLN A 11 -13.43 20.18 -2.85
CA GLN A 11 -12.12 19.88 -2.26
C GLN A 11 -12.23 18.80 -1.17
N ALA A 12 -13.22 18.92 -0.28
CA ALA A 12 -13.43 17.93 0.77
C ALA A 12 -13.80 16.55 0.22
N GLN A 13 -14.51 16.49 -0.91
CA GLN A 13 -14.82 15.23 -1.60
C GLN A 13 -13.57 14.61 -2.23
N GLU A 14 -12.71 15.40 -2.87
CA GLU A 14 -11.43 14.94 -3.41
C GLU A 14 -10.52 14.39 -2.32
N ASP A 15 -10.40 15.11 -1.20
CA ASP A 15 -9.63 14.70 -0.03
C ASP A 15 -10.19 13.39 0.56
N LEU A 16 -11.52 13.28 0.68
CA LEU A 16 -12.18 12.07 1.17
C LEU A 16 -11.87 10.86 0.28
N GLU A 17 -11.95 11.01 -1.04
CA GLU A 17 -11.63 9.93 -1.97
C GLU A 17 -10.14 9.56 -1.95
N PHE A 18 -9.26 10.55 -1.76
CA PHE A 18 -7.83 10.32 -1.55
C PHE A 18 -7.57 9.49 -0.28
N PHE A 19 -8.18 9.85 0.86
CA PHE A 19 -8.00 9.10 2.10
C PHE A 19 -8.65 7.71 2.06
N LYS A 20 -9.77 7.54 1.36
CA LYS A 20 -10.37 6.21 1.13
C LYS A 20 -9.41 5.28 0.38
N ARG A 21 -8.77 5.76 -0.69
CA ARG A 21 -7.78 4.98 -1.44
C ARG A 21 -6.60 4.56 -0.55
N GLN A 22 -6.02 5.51 0.19
CA GLN A 22 -4.93 5.21 1.13
C GLN A 22 -5.34 4.19 2.20
N LYS A 23 -6.56 4.30 2.74
CA LYS A 23 -7.09 3.34 3.72
C LYS A 23 -7.16 1.94 3.12
N THR A 24 -7.64 1.80 1.89
CA THR A 24 -7.68 0.51 1.19
C THR A 24 -6.28 -0.06 0.98
N GLU A 25 -5.33 0.75 0.52
CA GLU A 25 -3.93 0.33 0.34
C GLU A 25 -3.29 -0.16 1.64
N ILE A 26 -3.53 0.54 2.76
CA ILE A 26 -3.05 0.14 4.08
C ILE A 26 -3.67 -1.19 4.51
N PHE A 27 -4.98 -1.39 4.33
CA PHE A 27 -5.60 -2.67 4.68
C PHE A 27 -5.09 -3.84 3.83
N SER A 28 -4.91 -3.62 2.52
CA SER A 28 -4.30 -4.62 1.64
C SER A 28 -2.87 -4.95 2.05
N LEU A 29 -2.09 -3.97 2.51
CA LEU A 29 -0.76 -4.19 3.07
C LEU A 29 -0.83 -5.05 4.34
N ILE A 30 -1.70 -4.72 5.29
CA ILE A 30 -1.87 -5.48 6.53
C ILE A 30 -2.28 -6.93 6.24
N GLU A 31 -3.25 -7.14 5.35
CA GLU A 31 -3.69 -8.47 4.93
C GLU A 31 -2.56 -9.26 4.28
N THR A 32 -1.82 -8.64 3.35
CA THR A 32 -0.66 -9.27 2.70
C THR A 32 0.41 -9.66 3.72
N LEU A 33 0.75 -8.74 4.63
CA LEU A 33 1.71 -9.00 5.69
C LEU A 33 1.23 -10.11 6.62
N SER A 34 -0.08 -10.23 6.87
CA SER A 34 -0.64 -11.28 7.72
C SER A 34 -0.35 -12.69 7.19
N ILE A 35 -0.32 -12.86 5.86
CA ILE A 35 -0.17 -14.17 5.20
C ILE A 35 1.22 -14.45 4.62
N ILE A 36 2.07 -13.44 4.44
CA ILE A 36 3.37 -13.60 3.80
C ILE A 36 4.44 -13.99 4.83
N GLU A 37 5.19 -15.05 4.51
CA GLU A 37 6.20 -15.61 5.39
C GLU A 37 7.39 -16.10 4.55
N LYS A 38 8.57 -16.16 5.18
CA LYS A 38 9.77 -16.70 4.55
C LYS A 38 9.51 -18.15 4.11
N GLY A 39 9.93 -18.50 2.90
CA GLY A 39 9.74 -19.80 2.28
C GLY A 39 8.42 -19.97 1.53
N LYS A 40 7.48 -19.02 1.64
CA LYS A 40 6.23 -19.07 0.88
C LYS A 40 6.50 -18.81 -0.60
N THR A 41 5.96 -19.65 -1.46
CA THR A 41 5.97 -19.43 -2.91
C THR A 41 4.73 -18.67 -3.34
N LEU A 42 4.91 -17.67 -4.19
CA LEU A 42 3.85 -16.81 -4.73
C LEU A 42 4.14 -16.41 -6.17
N ASN A 43 3.12 -15.92 -6.87
CA ASN A 43 3.28 -15.31 -8.18
C ASN A 43 3.45 -13.81 -8.02
N ALA A 44 4.67 -13.32 -8.22
CA ALA A 44 4.99 -11.90 -8.13
C ALA A 44 4.71 -11.23 -9.48
N PRO A 45 4.05 -10.05 -9.50
CA PRO A 45 3.77 -9.34 -10.74
C PRO A 45 5.04 -8.70 -11.32
N LEU A 46 5.20 -8.78 -12.65
CA LEU A 46 6.18 -7.99 -13.41
C LEU A 46 5.54 -6.76 -14.05
N GLY A 47 4.24 -6.79 -14.33
CA GLY A 47 3.49 -5.74 -15.02
C GLY A 47 2.73 -6.27 -16.24
N GLY A 48 1.74 -5.51 -16.71
CA GLY A 48 0.95 -5.86 -17.91
C GLY A 48 0.21 -7.21 -17.83
N GLY A 49 -0.12 -7.67 -16.61
CA GLY A 49 -0.72 -8.99 -16.39
C GLY A 49 0.26 -10.16 -16.40
N ILE A 50 1.57 -9.91 -16.45
CA ILE A 50 2.62 -10.94 -16.40
C ILE A 50 3.06 -11.17 -14.96
N TYR A 51 3.20 -12.44 -14.58
CA TYR A 51 3.63 -12.87 -13.25
C TYR A 51 4.73 -13.93 -13.36
N PHE A 52 5.58 -14.03 -12.34
CA PHE A 52 6.58 -15.09 -12.23
C PHE A 52 6.49 -15.76 -10.86
N LYS A 53 6.78 -17.07 -10.85
CA LYS A 53 6.86 -17.85 -9.63
C LYS A 53 8.09 -17.43 -8.83
N SER A 54 7.89 -17.05 -7.56
CA SER A 54 8.95 -16.60 -6.66
C SER A 54 8.77 -17.18 -5.27
N THR A 55 9.86 -17.33 -4.54
CA THR A 55 9.86 -17.71 -3.11
C THR A 55 10.29 -16.52 -2.27
N VAL A 56 9.64 -16.30 -1.13
CA VAL A 56 9.98 -15.23 -0.19
C VAL A 56 11.23 -15.63 0.59
N GLU A 57 12.37 -15.01 0.29
CA GLU A 57 13.66 -15.38 0.91
C GLU A 57 13.93 -14.69 2.26
N SER A 58 13.27 -13.56 2.54
CA SER A 58 13.55 -12.73 3.72
C SER A 58 12.33 -12.52 4.60
N SER A 59 12.57 -12.39 5.91
CA SER A 59 11.58 -11.89 6.88
C SER A 59 11.56 -10.37 6.99
N LYS A 60 12.44 -9.67 6.25
CA LYS A 60 12.48 -8.21 6.15
C LYS A 60 11.91 -7.74 4.82
N PHE A 61 11.11 -6.69 4.87
CA PHE A 61 10.44 -6.05 3.75
C PHE A 61 11.03 -4.66 3.49
N LEU A 62 10.95 -4.22 2.23
CA LEU A 62 11.23 -2.83 1.86
C LEU A 62 9.93 -2.05 2.00
N LEU A 63 9.91 -1.08 2.91
CA LEU A 63 8.76 -0.21 3.18
C LEU A 63 9.06 1.18 2.65
N ASN A 64 8.22 1.68 1.77
CA ASN A 64 8.23 3.08 1.35
C ASN A 64 7.46 3.92 2.38
N ILE A 65 8.11 4.91 2.98
CA ILE A 65 7.52 5.82 3.98
C ILE A 65 7.26 7.24 3.42
N GLY A 66 7.36 7.42 2.11
CA GLY A 66 7.18 8.69 1.43
C GLY A 66 8.50 9.38 1.05
N ALA A 67 8.40 10.43 0.24
CA ALA A 67 9.55 11.22 -0.25
C ALA A 67 10.68 10.39 -0.90
N GLY A 68 10.37 9.21 -1.46
CA GLY A 68 11.36 8.29 -2.02
C GLY A 68 12.20 7.54 -0.97
N ILE A 69 11.87 7.67 0.31
CA ILE A 69 12.58 7.02 1.40
C ILE A 69 12.06 5.58 1.54
N ILE A 70 12.98 4.63 1.40
CA ILE A 70 12.73 3.20 1.55
C ILE A 70 13.54 2.68 2.73
N VAL A 71 12.85 2.04 3.68
CA VAL A 71 13.45 1.45 4.87
C VAL A 71 13.28 -0.07 4.87
N LYS A 72 14.20 -0.78 5.51
CA LYS A 72 14.13 -2.24 5.66
C LYS A 72 13.59 -2.59 7.04
N LYS A 73 12.45 -3.30 7.09
CA LYS A 73 11.69 -3.56 8.33
C LYS A 73 11.17 -4.99 8.40
N THR A 74 11.08 -5.59 9.58
CA THR A 74 10.35 -6.86 9.78
C THR A 74 8.85 -6.61 9.86
N LYS A 75 8.04 -7.66 9.73
CA LYS A 75 6.57 -7.60 9.92
C LYS A 75 6.17 -6.95 11.25
N THR A 76 6.87 -7.29 12.34
CA THR A 76 6.64 -6.76 13.69
C THR A 76 7.06 -5.30 13.89
N GLU A 77 7.87 -4.73 12.98
CA GLU A 77 8.19 -3.31 13.02
C GLU A 77 7.24 -2.47 12.15
N ILE A 78 6.44 -3.12 11.28
CA ILE A 78 5.48 -2.47 10.39
C ILE A 78 4.07 -2.45 11.01
N LEU A 79 3.69 -3.57 11.64
CA LEU A 79 2.43 -3.75 12.38
C LEU A 79 2.63 -3.46 13.87
#